data_AF-A0AAN6RI08-F1
#
_entry.id   AF-A0AAN6RI08-F1
#
_cell.length_a   1.000
_cell.length_b   1.000
_cell.length_c   1.000
_cell.angle_alpha   90.00
_cell.angle_beta   90.00
_cell.angle_gamma   90.00
#
_symmetry.space_group_name_H-M   'P 1'
#
loop_
_entity.id
_entity.type
_entity.pdbx_description
1 polymer ?
#
loop_
_entity_poly.entity_id
_entity_poly.type
_entity_poly.pdbx_seq_one_letter_code
_entity_poly.pdbx_strand_id
1 'polypeptide(L)'
;MSSTKRQELLRYSACDQIADALLKLQVPGAGFLPDVVPMAHRSSTPIPRPERVMAPAATFFMVSKATASFPNPTPPEDDAWRQSSVGSNASPYADFTYEDSVAVISQPPGQACAVVGGIMGARMKHRGVQGIVVDGRIRDLVSLAETGLPVWSKGTSVVGAGAETKFQAWNCPLRIGETIVKPGDLVMMDPLENGVVVIPQDKVDEVLELLPKLVAADEKVLRDVEAGVSVAEAFMRHRNTLAAIPLPSQPSRTANSSVNPPSPHVHASLSVNYPPSATMGITDFFSDVWETFSHPSPDAEAPPQGGASTGTPASGTDEQSDEEAEVNKQDAKKGGEGEQGHKPSSADEDEEEEEEEEEPQDPKDVLEKECAESKTCSGPKHHYDECVERVTGQIENDGKAKEDCVEEFFHLAHCATQCAAPKLFAQLK
;
A
#
# COMPACT_ATOMS: atom_id res chain seq x y z
N MET A 1 -24.07 3.91 5.00
CA MET A 1 -24.44 2.47 5.01
C MET A 1 -24.68 2.05 6.45
N SER A 2 -25.54 1.06 6.74
CA SER A 2 -25.65 0.55 8.12
C SER A 2 -24.37 -0.17 8.54
N SER A 3 -23.86 0.13 9.74
CA SER A 3 -22.70 -0.53 10.35
C SER A 3 -22.85 -2.07 10.36
N THR A 4 -24.07 -2.56 10.53
CA THR A 4 -24.39 -4.00 10.55
C THR A 4 -23.96 -4.75 9.29
N LYS A 5 -24.18 -4.19 8.09
CA LYS A 5 -23.82 -4.86 6.82
C LYS A 5 -22.31 -5.02 6.66
N ARG A 6 -21.54 -4.01 7.11
CA ARG A 6 -20.07 -4.04 7.14
C ARG A 6 -19.57 -5.14 8.09
N GLN A 7 -20.14 -5.21 9.29
CA GLN A 7 -19.77 -6.21 10.31
C GLN A 7 -20.14 -7.64 9.92
N GLU A 8 -21.17 -7.81 9.08
CA GLU A 8 -21.51 -9.10 8.47
C GLU A 8 -20.50 -9.49 7.38
N LEU A 9 -20.18 -8.58 6.44
CA LEU A 9 -19.20 -8.82 5.38
C LEU A 9 -17.79 -9.15 5.91
N LEU A 10 -17.35 -8.52 7.00
CA LEU A 10 -16.05 -8.78 7.65
C LEU A 10 -15.84 -10.24 8.11
N ARG A 11 -16.91 -11.03 8.23
CA ARG A 11 -16.85 -12.46 8.55
C ARG A 11 -16.30 -13.31 7.39
N TYR A 12 -16.41 -12.82 6.17
CA TYR A 12 -16.06 -13.54 4.95
C TYR A 12 -14.63 -13.18 4.47
N SER A 13 -13.99 -14.08 3.73
CA SER A 13 -12.67 -13.84 3.11
C SER A 13 -12.77 -12.95 1.87
N ALA A 14 -11.79 -12.05 1.69
CA ALA A 14 -11.69 -11.24 0.48
C ALA A 14 -11.52 -12.10 -0.79
N CYS A 15 -10.62 -13.08 -0.76
CA CYS A 15 -10.27 -13.91 -1.91
C CYS A 15 -11.30 -15.01 -2.16
N ASP A 16 -11.53 -15.90 -1.19
CA ASP A 16 -12.32 -17.13 -1.42
C ASP A 16 -13.82 -16.87 -1.57
N GLN A 17 -14.32 -15.73 -1.10
CA GLN A 17 -15.76 -15.55 -0.87
C GLN A 17 -16.29 -14.24 -1.49
N ILE A 18 -15.66 -13.10 -1.21
CA ILE A 18 -16.11 -11.81 -1.75
C ILE A 18 -15.76 -11.67 -3.24
N ALA A 19 -14.52 -11.98 -3.66
CA ALA A 19 -14.16 -11.96 -5.07
C ALA A 19 -14.97 -12.97 -5.90
N ASP A 20 -15.19 -14.19 -5.39
CA ASP A 20 -16.04 -15.22 -6.04
C ASP A 20 -17.50 -14.78 -6.18
N ALA A 21 -18.05 -14.04 -5.20
CA ALA A 21 -19.38 -13.42 -5.31
C ALA A 21 -19.39 -12.32 -6.37
N LEU A 22 -18.38 -11.45 -6.40
CA LEU A 22 -18.26 -10.36 -7.37
C LEU A 22 -18.07 -10.87 -8.81
N LEU A 23 -17.32 -11.97 -9.00
CA LEU A 23 -17.20 -12.68 -10.29
C LEU A 23 -18.56 -13.20 -10.77
N LYS A 24 -19.35 -13.83 -9.88
CA LYS A 24 -20.70 -14.32 -10.21
C LYS A 24 -21.68 -13.19 -10.53
N LEU A 25 -21.50 -12.02 -9.92
CA LEU A 25 -22.24 -10.79 -10.23
C LEU A 25 -21.70 -10.02 -11.45
N GLN A 26 -20.68 -10.56 -12.13
CA GLN A 26 -20.06 -9.97 -13.32
C GLN A 26 -19.48 -8.57 -13.09
N VAL A 27 -18.96 -8.30 -11.88
CA VAL A 27 -18.31 -7.05 -11.53
C VAL A 27 -16.91 -6.99 -12.16
N PRO A 28 -16.54 -5.90 -12.87
CA PRO A 28 -15.22 -5.74 -13.49
C PRO A 28 -14.05 -5.91 -12.51
N GLY A 29 -13.06 -6.71 -12.91
CA GLY A 29 -11.90 -7.05 -12.09
C GLY A 29 -12.20 -7.83 -10.81
N ALA A 30 -13.43 -8.34 -10.62
CA ALA A 30 -13.89 -8.94 -9.36
C ALA A 30 -13.74 -8.00 -8.13
N GLY A 31 -13.62 -6.69 -8.35
CA GLY A 31 -13.28 -5.72 -7.31
C GLY A 31 -11.83 -5.78 -6.80
N PHE A 32 -10.98 -6.67 -7.31
CA PHE A 32 -9.61 -6.87 -6.83
C PHE A 32 -8.69 -5.72 -7.24
N LEU A 33 -7.87 -5.23 -6.31
CA LEU A 33 -6.83 -4.25 -6.60
C LEU A 33 -5.46 -4.95 -6.74
N PRO A 34 -4.96 -5.20 -7.96
CA PRO A 34 -3.74 -5.98 -8.17
C PRO A 34 -2.49 -5.25 -7.65
N ASP A 35 -1.50 -6.04 -7.25
CA ASP A 35 -0.16 -5.65 -6.79
C ASP A 35 -0.12 -4.74 -5.54
N VAL A 36 -1.27 -4.42 -4.94
CA VAL A 36 -1.35 -3.64 -3.69
C VAL A 36 -1.17 -4.58 -2.51
N VAL A 37 -0.01 -4.51 -1.86
CA VAL A 37 0.37 -5.42 -0.75
C VAL A 37 0.48 -4.67 0.59
N PRO A 38 0.26 -5.34 1.74
CA PRO A 38 0.49 -4.74 3.05
C PRO A 38 1.97 -4.38 3.23
N MET A 39 2.23 -3.23 3.82
CA MET A 39 3.60 -2.76 4.03
C MET A 39 4.17 -3.35 5.32
N ALA A 40 5.25 -4.13 5.20
CA ALA A 40 5.92 -4.72 6.34
C ALA A 40 6.65 -3.64 7.15
N HIS A 41 6.00 -3.16 8.22
CA HIS A 41 6.57 -2.18 9.13
C HIS A 41 7.59 -2.86 10.07
N ARG A 42 8.83 -2.36 10.06
CA ARG A 42 9.81 -2.61 11.13
C ARG A 42 9.55 -1.63 12.28
N SER A 43 8.43 -1.81 12.97
CA SER A 43 8.15 -1.10 14.22
C SER A 43 8.83 -1.79 15.40
N SER A 44 9.24 -1.02 16.41
CA SER A 44 9.59 -1.53 17.74
C SER A 44 8.35 -1.94 18.55
N THR A 45 7.18 -1.38 18.24
CA THR A 45 5.93 -1.70 18.93
C THR A 45 5.34 -3.04 18.47
N PRO A 46 4.77 -3.86 19.38
CA PRO A 46 4.06 -5.07 19.01
C PRO A 46 2.90 -4.75 18.06
N ILE A 47 2.99 -5.22 16.82
CA ILE A 47 1.93 -5.02 15.83
C ILE A 47 0.67 -5.73 16.35
N PRO A 48 -0.49 -5.03 16.49
CA PRO A 48 -1.76 -5.68 16.77
C PRO A 48 -2.02 -6.80 15.75
N ARG A 49 -2.86 -7.78 16.10
CA ARG A 49 -3.16 -8.86 15.15
C ARG A 49 -3.67 -8.25 13.83
N PRO A 50 -3.26 -8.79 12.67
CA PRO A 50 -3.73 -8.29 11.38
C PRO A 50 -5.25 -8.46 11.27
N GLU A 51 -5.99 -7.38 11.54
CA GLU A 51 -7.44 -7.34 11.46
C GLU A 51 -7.90 -6.85 10.09
N ARG A 52 -9.01 -7.41 9.62
CA ARG A 52 -9.69 -6.98 8.39
C ARG A 52 -10.28 -5.59 8.60
N VAL A 53 -9.85 -4.62 7.79
CA VAL A 53 -10.45 -3.29 7.75
C VAL A 53 -11.42 -3.22 6.59
N MET A 54 -12.60 -2.64 6.83
CA MET A 54 -13.61 -2.43 5.79
C MET A 54 -14.31 -1.09 5.97
N ALA A 55 -14.22 -0.20 4.98
CA ALA A 55 -14.81 1.14 5.03
C ALA A 55 -15.02 1.72 3.62
N PRO A 56 -15.83 2.79 3.44
CA PRO A 56 -16.13 3.36 2.14
C PRO A 56 -14.91 4.10 1.58
N ALA A 57 -14.74 4.08 0.26
CA ALA A 57 -13.61 4.71 -0.42
C ALA A 57 -13.69 6.24 -0.38
N ALA A 58 -12.70 6.87 0.24
CA ALA A 58 -12.33 8.26 0.00
C ALA A 58 -11.28 8.27 -1.12
N THR A 59 -11.67 8.66 -2.34
CA THR A 59 -10.81 8.53 -3.53
C THR A 59 -10.02 9.80 -3.85
N PHE A 60 -8.74 9.62 -4.22
CA PHE A 60 -7.82 10.69 -4.59
C PHE A 60 -7.08 10.36 -5.88
N PHE A 61 -7.10 11.28 -6.83
CA PHE A 61 -6.46 11.15 -8.13
C PHE A 61 -5.29 12.13 -8.27
N MET A 62 -4.14 11.57 -8.64
CA MET A 62 -2.89 12.29 -8.92
C MET A 62 -2.65 12.32 -10.44
N VAL A 63 -1.97 13.37 -10.93
CA VAL A 63 -1.55 13.46 -12.34
C VAL A 63 -0.08 13.82 -12.46
N SER A 64 0.54 13.39 -13.56
CA SER A 64 1.95 13.62 -13.83
C SER A 64 2.28 15.11 -13.97
N LYS A 65 3.51 15.45 -13.62
CA LYS A 65 4.08 16.80 -13.62
C LYS A 65 5.57 16.69 -13.96
N ALA A 66 6.02 17.42 -14.97
CA ALA A 66 7.45 17.56 -15.24
C ALA A 66 8.16 18.42 -14.18
N THR A 67 9.40 18.08 -13.86
CA THR A 67 10.34 18.95 -13.12
C THR A 67 11.73 18.88 -13.75
N ALA A 68 12.66 19.73 -13.32
CA ALA A 68 14.05 19.68 -13.81
C ALA A 68 14.72 18.31 -13.54
N SER A 69 14.42 17.68 -12.39
CA SER A 69 14.94 16.35 -12.04
C SER A 69 14.19 15.21 -12.75
N PHE A 70 12.95 15.44 -13.19
CA PHE A 70 12.11 14.46 -13.90
C PHE A 70 11.42 15.14 -15.10
N PRO A 71 12.15 15.36 -16.20
CA PRO A 71 11.67 16.15 -17.33
C PRO A 71 10.66 15.41 -18.23
N ASN A 72 10.60 14.08 -18.12
CA ASN A 72 9.81 13.20 -18.98
C ASN A 72 8.65 12.56 -18.19
N PRO A 73 7.58 13.31 -17.85
CA PRO A 73 6.43 12.75 -17.16
C PRO A 73 5.69 11.73 -18.04
N THR A 74 5.14 10.68 -17.43
CA THR A 74 4.15 9.81 -18.10
C THR A 74 3.01 10.68 -18.63
N PRO A 75 2.66 10.60 -19.93
CA PRO A 75 1.54 11.36 -20.49
C PRO A 75 0.24 11.11 -19.70
N PRO A 76 -0.67 12.09 -19.60
CA PRO A 76 -2.00 11.85 -19.05
C PRO A 76 -2.70 10.77 -19.87
N GLU A 77 -3.34 9.80 -19.20
CA GLU A 77 -4.27 8.88 -19.86
C GLU A 77 -5.48 9.66 -20.40
N ASP A 78 -5.97 9.31 -21.59
CA ASP A 78 -7.13 9.94 -22.26
C ASP A 78 -8.50 9.61 -21.59
N ASP A 79 -8.52 9.47 -20.27
CA ASP A 79 -9.74 9.30 -19.47
C ASP A 79 -10.44 10.66 -19.26
N ALA A 80 -11.11 11.15 -20.30
CA ALA A 80 -11.83 12.43 -20.31
C ALA A 80 -12.84 12.61 -19.15
N TRP A 81 -13.31 11.51 -18.54
CA TRP A 81 -14.21 11.53 -17.39
C TRP A 81 -13.54 11.95 -16.06
N ARG A 82 -12.20 11.89 -15.93
CA ARG A 82 -11.46 12.25 -14.70
C ARG A 82 -11.39 13.77 -14.44
N GLN A 83 -11.84 14.61 -15.38
CA GLN A 83 -11.71 16.07 -15.32
C GLN A 83 -12.73 16.78 -14.41
N SER A 84 -13.76 16.07 -13.91
CA SER A 84 -14.98 16.70 -13.39
C SER A 84 -14.97 17.09 -11.89
N SER A 85 -13.89 16.81 -11.14
CA SER A 85 -13.85 16.98 -9.67
C SER A 85 -12.60 17.72 -9.19
N VAL A 86 -12.31 18.88 -9.79
CA VAL A 86 -11.13 19.70 -9.47
C VAL A 86 -11.24 20.25 -8.03
N GLY A 87 -10.37 19.75 -7.14
CA GLY A 87 -10.11 20.40 -5.87
C GLY A 87 -9.33 21.69 -6.08
N SER A 88 -9.58 22.71 -5.25
CA SER A 88 -8.73 23.91 -5.22
C SER A 88 -7.27 23.53 -4.96
N ASN A 89 -6.33 24.05 -5.76
CA ASN A 89 -4.89 23.79 -5.65
C ASN A 89 -4.25 24.27 -4.33
N ALA A 90 -5.02 24.80 -3.37
CA ALA A 90 -4.54 25.46 -2.16
C ALA A 90 -4.31 24.53 -0.95
N SER A 91 -4.96 23.36 -0.89
CA SER A 91 -4.91 22.48 0.30
C SER A 91 -4.33 21.10 -0.02
N PRO A 92 -3.49 20.51 0.86
CA PRO A 92 -3.08 19.11 0.77
C PRO A 92 -4.28 18.17 0.77
N TYR A 93 -4.26 17.15 -0.10
CA TYR A 93 -5.41 16.27 -0.29
C TYR A 93 -5.81 15.45 0.95
N ALA A 94 -4.88 15.23 1.89
CA ALA A 94 -5.15 14.59 3.17
C ALA A 94 -6.22 15.36 4.00
N ASP A 95 -6.39 16.67 3.78
CA ASP A 95 -7.44 17.50 4.39
C ASP A 95 -8.85 17.28 3.81
N PHE A 96 -9.01 16.47 2.76
CA PHE A 96 -10.32 16.08 2.22
C PHE A 96 -10.72 14.64 2.55
N THR A 97 -9.90 13.89 3.31
CA THR A 97 -10.32 12.60 3.89
C THR A 97 -11.42 12.79 4.93
N TYR A 98 -12.20 11.76 5.23
CA TYR A 98 -13.27 11.81 6.22
C TYR A 98 -13.24 10.59 7.13
N GLU A 99 -13.87 10.71 8.29
CA GLU A 99 -13.96 9.62 9.29
C GLU A 99 -14.57 8.35 8.72
N ASP A 100 -14.20 7.20 9.28
CA ASP A 100 -14.74 5.89 8.91
C ASP A 100 -14.58 5.51 7.43
N SER A 101 -13.57 6.06 6.75
CA SER A 101 -13.22 5.81 5.34
C SER A 101 -11.90 5.06 5.14
N VAL A 102 -11.74 4.42 3.97
CA VAL A 102 -10.43 3.99 3.47
C VAL A 102 -9.97 5.02 2.43
N ALA A 103 -8.79 5.60 2.62
CA ALA A 103 -8.20 6.50 1.63
C ALA A 103 -7.62 5.67 0.48
N VAL A 104 -8.16 5.83 -0.73
CA VAL A 104 -7.69 5.17 -1.95
C VAL A 104 -7.04 6.22 -2.85
N ILE A 105 -5.73 6.10 -3.08
CA ILE A 105 -4.93 7.03 -3.88
C ILE A 105 -4.47 6.31 -5.15
N SER A 106 -4.78 6.86 -6.33
CA SER A 106 -4.22 6.40 -7.61
C SER A 106 -3.16 7.37 -8.12
N GLN A 107 -1.98 6.82 -8.39
CA GLN A 107 -0.80 7.49 -8.92
C GLN A 107 -0.63 7.11 -10.41
N PRO A 108 -0.23 8.05 -11.29
CA PRO A 108 0.07 7.72 -12.68
C PRO A 108 1.15 6.63 -12.78
N PRO A 109 1.02 5.70 -13.76
CA PRO A 109 1.97 4.61 -13.92
C PRO A 109 3.37 5.12 -14.30
N GLY A 110 4.39 4.33 -13.96
CA GLY A 110 5.79 4.60 -14.31
C GLY A 110 6.52 5.62 -13.42
N GLN A 111 5.86 6.24 -12.43
CA GLN A 111 6.50 7.22 -11.55
C GLN A 111 7.45 6.60 -10.51
N ALA A 112 8.53 7.31 -10.20
CA ALA A 112 9.48 6.95 -9.16
C ALA A 112 9.13 7.52 -7.78
N CYS A 113 8.42 8.64 -7.70
CA CYS A 113 8.05 9.33 -6.47
C CYS A 113 6.96 8.61 -5.66
N ALA A 114 6.90 8.91 -4.36
CA ALA A 114 5.85 8.47 -3.44
C ALA A 114 4.78 9.56 -3.25
N VAL A 115 3.51 9.15 -3.28
CA VAL A 115 2.35 10.02 -3.07
C VAL A 115 1.97 10.17 -1.60
N VAL A 116 2.15 9.13 -0.79
CA VAL A 116 1.90 9.15 0.67
C VAL A 116 3.23 9.07 1.43
N GLY A 117 3.35 9.87 2.49
CA GLY A 117 4.44 9.84 3.47
C GLY A 117 3.93 10.15 4.88
N GLY A 118 4.82 10.23 5.86
CA GLY A 118 4.47 10.23 7.29
C GLY A 118 3.49 11.33 7.69
N ILE A 119 3.73 12.56 7.25
CA ILE A 119 2.86 13.73 7.49
C ILE A 119 1.44 13.49 6.96
N MET A 120 1.30 12.87 5.78
CA MET A 120 -0.01 12.56 5.20
C MET A 120 -0.72 11.47 6.02
N GLY A 121 -0.01 10.41 6.40
CA GLY A 121 -0.54 9.34 7.24
C GLY A 121 -1.02 9.83 8.61
N ALA A 122 -0.20 10.64 9.30
CA ALA A 122 -0.55 11.25 10.58
C ALA A 122 -1.82 12.13 10.47
N ARG A 123 -1.94 12.91 9.39
CA ARG A 123 -3.15 13.71 9.14
C ARG A 123 -4.38 12.83 8.88
N MET A 124 -4.24 11.75 8.12
CA MET A 124 -5.32 10.79 7.87
C MET A 124 -5.77 10.09 9.17
N LYS A 125 -4.83 9.67 10.02
CA LYS A 125 -5.11 9.09 11.35
C LYS A 125 -5.91 10.05 12.22
N HIS A 126 -5.48 11.31 12.33
CA HIS A 126 -6.19 12.34 13.09
C HIS A 126 -7.61 12.61 12.56
N ARG A 127 -7.88 12.36 11.27
CA ARG A 127 -9.21 12.50 10.64
C ARG A 127 -10.08 11.24 10.70
N GLY A 128 -9.67 10.22 11.46
CA GLY A 128 -10.45 8.99 11.63
C GLY A 128 -10.50 8.08 10.40
N VAL A 129 -9.51 8.18 9.49
CA VAL A 129 -9.35 7.22 8.38
C VAL A 129 -9.01 5.85 8.96
N GLN A 130 -9.63 4.80 8.44
CA GLN A 130 -9.50 3.41 8.92
C GLN A 130 -8.36 2.64 8.23
N GLY A 131 -7.95 3.06 7.04
CA GLY A 131 -6.86 2.45 6.27
C GLY A 131 -6.44 3.26 5.05
N ILE A 132 -5.26 2.97 4.50
CA ILE A 132 -4.68 3.66 3.35
C ILE A 132 -4.29 2.64 2.28
N VAL A 133 -4.81 2.84 1.06
CA VAL A 133 -4.58 2.02 -0.13
C VAL A 133 -3.97 2.90 -1.21
N VAL A 134 -2.80 2.52 -1.72
CA VAL A 134 -2.04 3.30 -2.71
C VAL A 134 -1.74 2.47 -3.95
N ASP A 135 -2.47 2.75 -5.03
CA ASP A 135 -2.12 2.35 -6.39
C ASP A 135 -0.96 3.23 -6.86
N GLY A 136 0.24 2.91 -6.38
CA GLY A 136 1.42 3.78 -6.46
C GLY A 136 2.42 3.48 -5.34
N ARG A 137 3.29 4.45 -5.05
CA ARG A 137 4.38 4.34 -4.08
C ARG A 137 4.15 5.15 -2.81
N ILE A 138 4.72 4.66 -1.70
CA ILE A 138 4.77 5.35 -0.42
C ILE A 138 6.21 5.57 0.08
N ARG A 139 6.38 6.43 1.08
CA ARG A 139 7.65 6.68 1.78
C ARG A 139 7.45 6.85 3.28
N ASP A 140 8.53 7.09 4.02
CA ASP A 140 8.50 7.37 5.48
C ASP A 140 7.87 6.20 6.28
N LEU A 141 8.28 4.95 5.98
CA LEU A 141 7.64 3.71 6.46
C LEU A 141 7.55 3.55 7.98
N VAL A 142 8.51 4.14 8.72
CA VAL A 142 8.53 4.14 10.19
C VAL A 142 7.42 5.05 10.71
N SER A 143 7.39 6.31 10.28
CA SER A 143 6.32 7.26 10.64
C SER A 143 4.93 6.86 10.17
N LEU A 144 4.82 6.07 9.09
CA LEU A 144 3.56 5.45 8.71
C LEU A 144 3.15 4.30 9.65
N ALA A 145 4.11 3.52 10.17
CA ALA A 145 3.85 2.48 11.17
C ALA A 145 3.29 3.08 12.47
N GLU A 146 3.91 4.17 12.92
CA GLU A 146 3.56 4.91 14.16
C GLU A 146 2.11 5.43 14.15
N THR A 147 1.49 5.61 12.97
CA THR A 147 0.06 5.96 12.88
C THR A 147 -0.88 4.84 13.34
N GLY A 148 -0.41 3.59 13.37
CA GLY A 148 -1.23 2.40 13.59
C GLY A 148 -2.33 2.19 12.55
N LEU A 149 -2.23 2.79 11.36
CA LEU A 149 -3.11 2.52 10.23
C LEU A 149 -2.56 1.38 9.37
N PRO A 150 -3.41 0.48 8.83
CA PRO A 150 -2.97 -0.41 7.78
C PRO A 150 -2.69 0.42 6.52
N VAL A 151 -1.43 0.42 6.08
CA VAL A 151 -0.98 1.08 4.85
C VAL A 151 -0.54 0.04 3.83
N TRP A 152 -1.18 0.06 2.67
CA TRP A 152 -0.96 -0.90 1.60
C TRP A 152 -0.60 -0.16 0.30
N SER A 153 0.35 -0.69 -0.47
CA SER A 153 0.81 -0.02 -1.69
C SER A 153 1.40 -0.97 -2.73
N LYS A 154 1.60 -0.47 -3.96
CA LYS A 154 2.35 -1.17 -5.01
C LYS A 154 3.88 -1.09 -4.85
N GLY A 155 4.38 -0.32 -3.88
CA GLY A 155 5.81 -0.25 -3.59
C GLY A 155 6.24 1.00 -2.84
N THR A 156 7.54 1.18 -2.73
CA THR A 156 8.13 2.26 -1.92
C THR A 156 8.99 3.20 -2.77
N SER A 157 9.29 4.38 -2.21
CA SER A 157 10.26 5.35 -2.72
C SER A 157 10.86 6.17 -1.58
N VAL A 158 11.92 6.92 -1.88
CA VAL A 158 12.44 8.02 -1.05
C VAL A 158 12.09 9.39 -1.62
N VAL A 159 11.71 9.46 -2.90
CA VAL A 159 11.40 10.71 -3.62
C VAL A 159 9.98 11.16 -3.28
N GLY A 160 9.80 12.42 -2.89
CA GLY A 160 8.48 12.98 -2.58
C GLY A 160 7.66 13.37 -3.82
N ALA A 161 6.33 13.32 -3.71
CA ALA A 161 5.35 13.57 -4.77
C ALA A 161 5.68 14.76 -5.70
N GLY A 162 6.12 15.89 -5.14
CA GLY A 162 6.36 17.13 -5.88
C GLY A 162 7.38 17.05 -7.03
N ALA A 163 8.15 15.95 -7.11
CA ALA A 163 9.10 15.63 -8.16
C ALA A 163 8.45 15.24 -9.51
N GLU A 164 7.38 14.43 -9.51
CA GLU A 164 6.77 13.87 -10.74
C GLU A 164 5.25 13.98 -10.77
N THR A 165 4.60 14.35 -9.67
CA THR A 165 3.15 14.22 -9.55
C THR A 165 2.52 15.37 -8.77
N LYS A 166 1.23 15.59 -8.98
CA LYS A 166 0.43 16.57 -8.25
C LYS A 166 -0.97 16.01 -8.00
N PHE A 167 -1.57 16.42 -6.89
CA PHE A 167 -3.00 16.21 -6.65
C PHE A 167 -3.84 16.94 -7.70
N GLN A 168 -4.90 16.29 -8.19
CA GLN A 168 -5.77 16.83 -9.25
C GLN A 168 -7.25 16.82 -8.87
N ALA A 169 -7.72 15.74 -8.23
CA ALA A 169 -9.13 15.55 -7.91
C ALA A 169 -9.31 14.62 -6.71
N TRP A 170 -10.40 14.82 -5.96
CA TRP A 170 -10.87 13.91 -4.92
C TRP A 170 -12.36 13.62 -5.14
N ASN A 171 -12.88 12.55 -4.53
CA ASN A 171 -14.25 12.09 -4.74
C ASN A 171 -14.61 11.95 -6.25
N CYS A 172 -13.65 11.44 -7.03
CA CYS A 172 -13.86 10.98 -8.40
C CYS A 172 -13.62 9.46 -8.48
N PRO A 173 -14.17 8.74 -9.46
CA PRO A 173 -13.81 7.34 -9.64
C PRO A 173 -12.32 7.18 -9.95
N LEU A 174 -11.74 6.03 -9.60
CA LEU A 174 -10.36 5.65 -9.93
C LEU A 174 -10.39 4.33 -10.69
N ARG A 175 -9.57 4.19 -11.74
CA ARG A 175 -9.31 2.89 -12.38
C ARG A 175 -7.99 2.34 -11.84
N ILE A 176 -8.04 1.15 -11.26
CA ILE A 176 -6.88 0.44 -10.70
C ILE A 176 -6.92 -0.97 -11.29
N GLY A 177 -6.11 -1.23 -12.33
CA GLY A 177 -6.29 -2.40 -13.19
C GLY A 177 -7.69 -2.40 -13.84
N GLU A 178 -8.38 -3.54 -13.79
CA GLU A 178 -9.74 -3.70 -14.31
C GLU A 178 -10.85 -3.19 -13.35
N THR A 179 -10.50 -2.83 -12.11
CA THR A 179 -11.47 -2.38 -11.12
C THR A 179 -11.64 -0.86 -11.14
N ILE A 180 -12.91 -0.42 -11.14
CA ILE A 180 -13.27 1.00 -11.00
C ILE A 180 -13.77 1.23 -9.58
N VAL A 181 -13.00 1.96 -8.78
CA VAL A 181 -13.34 2.35 -7.40
C VAL A 181 -14.05 3.69 -7.42
N LYS A 182 -15.34 3.75 -7.03
CA LYS A 182 -16.08 5.01 -6.89
C LYS A 182 -16.02 5.51 -5.45
N PRO A 183 -16.20 6.83 -5.22
CA PRO A 183 -16.35 7.36 -3.86
C PRO A 183 -17.53 6.68 -3.15
N GLY A 184 -17.31 6.16 -1.95
CA GLY A 184 -18.33 5.45 -1.18
C GLY A 184 -18.49 3.95 -1.47
N ASP A 185 -17.82 3.39 -2.49
CA ASP A 185 -17.72 1.93 -2.66
C ASP A 185 -16.97 1.31 -1.47
N LEU A 186 -17.31 0.08 -1.11
CA LEU A 186 -16.84 -0.53 0.13
C LEU A 186 -15.50 -1.25 -0.11
N VAL A 187 -14.42 -0.68 0.41
CA VAL A 187 -13.07 -1.26 0.34
C VAL A 187 -12.87 -2.17 1.53
N MET A 188 -12.38 -3.38 1.29
CA MET A 188 -11.90 -4.33 2.29
C MET A 188 -10.42 -4.58 2.09
N MET A 189 -9.66 -4.47 3.17
CA MET A 189 -8.24 -4.79 3.25
C MET A 189 -8.11 -6.05 4.11
N ASP A 190 -7.78 -7.19 3.50
CA ASP A 190 -7.72 -8.48 4.18
C ASP A 190 -6.27 -8.97 4.34
N PRO A 191 -5.61 -8.64 5.46
CA PRO A 191 -4.22 -9.00 5.68
C PRO A 191 -3.98 -10.50 5.89
N LEU A 192 -5.04 -11.33 6.00
CA LEU A 192 -4.90 -12.78 6.01
C LEU A 192 -4.67 -13.34 4.61
N GLU A 193 -5.25 -12.69 3.60
CA GLU A 193 -5.18 -13.08 2.18
C GLU A 193 -4.16 -12.25 1.39
N ASN A 194 -3.55 -11.23 2.01
CA ASN A 194 -2.77 -10.17 1.36
C ASN A 194 -3.51 -9.50 0.18
N GLY A 195 -4.85 -9.40 0.26
CA GLY A 195 -5.71 -8.86 -0.80
C GLY A 195 -6.47 -7.60 -0.39
N VAL A 196 -6.65 -6.68 -1.36
CA VAL A 196 -7.64 -5.59 -1.27
C VAL A 196 -8.75 -5.83 -2.29
N VAL A 197 -10.00 -5.81 -1.84
CA VAL A 197 -11.19 -5.99 -2.69
C VAL A 197 -12.18 -4.85 -2.48
N VAL A 198 -12.82 -4.42 -3.56
CA VAL A 198 -13.78 -3.31 -3.60
C VAL A 198 -15.14 -3.82 -4.03
N ILE A 199 -16.13 -3.70 -3.15
CA ILE A 199 -17.51 -4.04 -3.41
C ILE A 199 -18.24 -2.75 -3.85
N PRO A 200 -18.77 -2.68 -5.09
CA PRO A 200 -19.57 -1.54 -5.53
C PRO A 200 -20.77 -1.32 -4.59
N GLN A 201 -21.06 -0.07 -4.22
CA GLN A 201 -22.08 0.25 -3.23
C GLN A 201 -23.48 -0.31 -3.60
N ASP A 202 -23.79 -0.36 -4.90
CA ASP A 202 -25.02 -0.91 -5.46
C ASP A 202 -25.07 -2.46 -5.46
N LYS A 203 -23.94 -3.14 -5.25
CA LYS A 203 -23.82 -4.61 -5.22
C LYS A 203 -23.71 -5.23 -3.83
N VAL A 204 -23.57 -4.43 -2.78
CA VAL A 204 -23.43 -4.91 -1.38
C VAL A 204 -24.52 -5.92 -0.99
N ASP A 205 -25.78 -5.67 -1.36
CA ASP A 205 -26.90 -6.54 -0.98
C ASP A 205 -26.97 -7.84 -1.78
N GLU A 206 -26.62 -7.79 -3.07
CA GLU A 206 -26.50 -8.99 -3.91
C GLU A 206 -25.33 -9.88 -3.44
N VAL A 207 -24.21 -9.28 -3.02
CA VAL A 207 -23.06 -10.01 -2.43
C VAL A 207 -23.46 -10.70 -1.13
N LEU A 208 -24.11 -9.99 -0.19
CA LEU A 208 -24.58 -10.57 1.08
C LEU A 208 -25.55 -11.75 0.88
N GLU A 209 -26.43 -11.71 -0.13
CA GLU A 209 -27.35 -12.81 -0.42
C GLU A 209 -26.68 -14.03 -1.08
N LEU A 210 -25.53 -13.84 -1.74
CA LEU A 210 -24.78 -14.91 -2.38
C LEU A 210 -23.80 -15.60 -1.43
N LEU A 211 -23.11 -14.84 -0.57
CA LEU A 211 -22.02 -15.34 0.27
C LEU A 211 -22.35 -16.64 1.05
N PRO A 212 -23.47 -16.76 1.79
CA PRO A 212 -23.81 -18.00 2.49
C PRO A 212 -23.98 -19.22 1.56
N LYS A 213 -24.45 -19.00 0.33
CA LYS A 213 -24.68 -20.07 -0.66
C LYS A 213 -23.35 -20.58 -1.23
N LEU A 214 -22.38 -19.68 -1.41
CA LEU A 214 -21.03 -20.01 -1.89
C LEU A 214 -20.27 -20.80 -0.83
N VAL A 215 -20.19 -20.28 0.40
CA VAL A 215 -19.54 -20.96 1.53
C VAL A 215 -20.11 -22.38 1.72
N ALA A 216 -21.44 -22.50 1.76
CA ALA A 216 -22.09 -23.81 1.94
C ALA A 216 -21.97 -24.76 0.74
N ALA A 217 -21.53 -24.31 -0.44
CA ALA A 217 -21.15 -25.17 -1.56
C ALA A 217 -19.69 -25.61 -1.45
N ASP A 218 -18.79 -24.69 -1.12
CA ASP A 218 -17.35 -24.97 -1.04
C ASP A 218 -17.00 -25.87 0.14
N GLU A 219 -17.67 -25.70 1.28
CA GLU A 219 -17.62 -26.66 2.39
C GLU A 219 -18.06 -28.09 1.99
N LYS A 220 -18.94 -28.24 0.99
CA LYS A 220 -19.35 -29.57 0.49
C LYS A 220 -18.36 -30.11 -0.53
N VAL A 221 -17.83 -29.26 -1.40
CA VAL A 221 -16.75 -29.64 -2.32
C VAL A 221 -15.55 -30.15 -1.54
N LEU A 222 -15.08 -29.38 -0.55
CA LEU A 222 -13.91 -29.73 0.25
C LEU A 222 -14.11 -31.08 0.95
N ARG A 223 -15.27 -31.29 1.61
CA ARG A 223 -15.60 -32.59 2.25
C ARG A 223 -15.66 -33.76 1.27
N ASP A 224 -16.22 -33.58 0.08
CA ASP A 224 -16.25 -34.62 -0.94
C ASP A 224 -14.82 -34.96 -1.40
N VAL A 225 -13.96 -33.96 -1.60
CA VAL A 225 -12.55 -34.12 -2.00
C VAL A 225 -11.72 -34.78 -0.90
N GLU A 226 -11.88 -34.38 0.36
CA GLU A 226 -11.25 -35.01 1.53
C GLU A 226 -11.70 -36.48 1.71
N ALA A 227 -12.93 -36.82 1.30
CA ALA A 227 -13.44 -38.18 1.24
C ALA A 227 -12.97 -38.98 0.01
N GLY A 228 -12.11 -38.40 -0.85
CA GLY A 228 -11.52 -39.05 -2.02
C GLY A 228 -12.34 -38.96 -3.32
N VAL A 229 -13.38 -38.13 -3.38
CA VAL A 229 -14.11 -37.83 -4.62
C VAL A 229 -13.25 -36.92 -5.51
N SER A 230 -13.31 -37.11 -6.83
CA SER A 230 -12.58 -36.23 -7.75
C SER A 230 -13.10 -34.79 -7.71
N VAL A 231 -12.21 -33.81 -7.82
CA VAL A 231 -12.56 -32.37 -7.81
C VAL A 231 -13.63 -32.02 -8.85
N ALA A 232 -13.52 -32.60 -10.06
CA ALA A 232 -14.50 -32.41 -11.14
C ALA A 232 -15.90 -32.89 -10.73
N GLU A 233 -16.00 -34.06 -10.09
CA GLU A 233 -17.27 -34.61 -9.61
C GLU A 233 -17.84 -33.79 -8.43
N ALA A 234 -16.98 -33.39 -7.47
CA ALA A 234 -17.38 -32.54 -6.36
C ALA A 234 -17.92 -31.17 -6.83
N PHE A 235 -17.27 -30.52 -7.81
CA PHE A 235 -17.77 -29.29 -8.42
C PHE A 235 -19.09 -29.48 -9.17
N MET A 236 -19.26 -30.58 -9.92
CA MET A 236 -20.54 -30.88 -10.59
C MET A 236 -21.69 -31.04 -9.59
N ARG A 237 -21.45 -31.67 -8.43
CA ARG A 237 -22.47 -31.88 -7.38
C ARG A 237 -22.89 -30.58 -6.69
N HIS A 238 -21.93 -29.70 -6.37
CA HIS A 238 -22.16 -28.60 -5.41
C HIS A 238 -22.06 -27.18 -5.99
N ARG A 239 -21.20 -26.93 -7.00
CA ARG A 239 -21.03 -25.60 -7.60
C ARG A 239 -21.93 -25.37 -8.83
N ASN A 240 -22.13 -26.38 -9.69
CA ASN A 240 -22.93 -26.21 -10.91
C ASN A 240 -24.42 -25.92 -10.63
N THR A 241 -24.96 -26.39 -9.51
CA THR A 241 -26.33 -26.07 -9.07
C THR A 241 -26.54 -24.59 -8.73
N LEU A 242 -25.48 -23.85 -8.41
CA LEU A 242 -25.53 -22.41 -8.14
C LEU A 242 -25.44 -21.54 -9.40
N ALA A 243 -25.05 -22.10 -10.55
CA ALA A 243 -25.04 -21.37 -11.82
C ALA A 243 -26.46 -21.14 -12.38
N ALA A 244 -27.49 -21.78 -11.81
CA ALA A 244 -28.89 -21.65 -12.20
C ALA A 244 -29.67 -20.58 -11.43
N ILE A 245 -29.02 -19.76 -10.59
CA ILE A 245 -29.68 -18.64 -9.91
C ILE A 245 -30.03 -17.57 -10.97
N PRO A 246 -31.31 -17.20 -11.15
CA PRO A 246 -31.68 -16.15 -12.10
C PRO A 246 -31.13 -14.80 -11.60
N LEU A 247 -30.23 -14.18 -12.37
CA LEU A 247 -29.81 -12.81 -12.11
C LEU A 247 -31.04 -11.87 -12.19
N PRO A 248 -31.17 -10.89 -11.28
CA PRO A 248 -32.25 -9.91 -11.36
C PRO A 248 -32.17 -9.15 -12.69
N SER A 249 -33.29 -9.10 -13.41
CA SER A 249 -33.34 -8.52 -14.75
C SER A 249 -33.01 -7.02 -14.71
N GLN A 250 -31.94 -6.63 -15.41
CA GLN A 250 -31.61 -5.23 -15.68
C GLN A 250 -32.85 -4.46 -16.15
N PRO A 251 -33.17 -3.27 -15.60
CA PRO A 251 -34.28 -2.47 -16.08
C PRO A 251 -34.02 -2.09 -17.54
N SER A 252 -34.97 -2.41 -18.42
CA SER A 252 -34.85 -2.14 -19.84
C SER A 252 -34.65 -0.64 -20.08
N ARG A 253 -33.56 -0.27 -20.76
CA ARG A 253 -33.37 1.10 -21.24
C ARG A 253 -34.53 1.44 -22.18
N THR A 254 -35.42 2.31 -21.71
CA THR A 254 -36.46 2.91 -22.54
C THR A 254 -35.78 3.77 -23.61
N ALA A 255 -35.84 3.31 -24.86
CA ALA A 255 -35.28 4.02 -25.99
C ALA A 255 -36.14 5.26 -26.29
N ASN A 256 -35.76 6.41 -25.73
CA ASN A 256 -36.29 7.70 -26.18
C ASN A 256 -35.71 8.05 -27.55
N SER A 257 -36.45 7.72 -28.60
CA SER A 257 -36.15 8.08 -29.97
C SER A 257 -36.43 9.57 -30.23
N SER A 258 -35.41 10.41 -30.37
CA SER A 258 -35.50 11.67 -31.13
C SER A 258 -34.13 12.28 -31.47
N VAL A 259 -33.45 11.72 -32.48
CA VAL A 259 -32.53 12.47 -33.35
C VAL A 259 -32.67 11.90 -34.77
N ASN A 260 -32.96 12.75 -35.75
CA ASN A 260 -33.07 12.34 -37.15
C ASN A 260 -31.68 12.14 -37.78
N PRO A 261 -31.47 11.12 -38.64
CA PRO A 261 -30.22 10.93 -39.37
C PRO A 261 -30.14 11.82 -40.63
N PRO A 262 -28.95 12.28 -41.05
CA PRO A 262 -28.73 12.81 -42.38
C PRO A 262 -28.59 11.70 -43.43
N SER A 263 -29.05 12.00 -44.65
CA SER A 263 -29.09 11.08 -45.81
C SER A 263 -27.71 10.77 -46.43
N PRO A 264 -27.58 9.70 -47.25
CA PRO A 264 -26.29 9.05 -47.50
C PRO A 264 -25.58 9.49 -48.79
N HIS A 265 -24.26 9.33 -48.82
CA HIS A 265 -23.46 9.33 -50.05
C HIS A 265 -22.67 8.03 -50.26
N VAL A 266 -23.19 7.23 -51.21
CA VAL A 266 -22.50 6.40 -52.22
C VAL A 266 -21.35 5.45 -51.82
N HIS A 267 -21.68 4.15 -51.87
CA HIS A 267 -20.87 2.98 -52.24
C HIS A 267 -19.35 3.11 -52.51
N ALA A 268 -18.60 2.22 -51.86
CA ALA A 268 -17.69 1.30 -52.56
C ALA A 268 -17.73 -0.07 -51.87
N SER A 269 -18.03 -1.13 -52.63
CA SER A 269 -18.24 -2.49 -52.13
C SER A 269 -17.09 -3.42 -52.52
N LEU A 270 -16.56 -4.18 -51.57
CA LEU A 270 -15.79 -5.40 -51.83
C LEU A 270 -16.37 -6.55 -51.01
N SER A 271 -16.78 -7.60 -51.70
CA SER A 271 -17.45 -8.78 -51.17
C SER A 271 -16.47 -9.95 -51.03
N VAL A 272 -16.54 -10.67 -49.92
CA VAL A 272 -16.07 -12.06 -49.81
C VAL A 272 -17.16 -12.85 -49.11
N ASN A 273 -17.64 -13.92 -49.75
CA ASN A 273 -18.64 -14.84 -49.18
C ASN A 273 -17.94 -16.02 -48.51
N TYR A 274 -18.49 -16.51 -47.39
CA TYR A 274 -18.36 -17.91 -46.96
C TYR A 274 -19.76 -18.44 -46.50
N PRO A 275 -20.04 -19.75 -46.63
CA PRO A 275 -21.40 -20.31 -46.53
C PRO A 275 -21.80 -20.73 -45.10
N PRO A 276 -23.07 -21.11 -44.85
CA PRO A 276 -23.63 -21.19 -43.50
C PRO A 276 -23.66 -22.60 -42.86
N SER A 277 -23.83 -22.59 -41.53
CA SER A 277 -24.44 -23.63 -40.66
C SER A 277 -23.58 -24.83 -40.21
N ALA A 278 -23.31 -24.90 -38.89
CA ALA A 278 -23.57 -26.08 -38.03
C ALA A 278 -23.30 -25.83 -36.52
N THR A 279 -24.29 -26.19 -35.70
CA THR A 279 -24.32 -26.64 -34.27
C THR A 279 -23.10 -26.62 -33.32
N MET A 280 -23.43 -26.48 -32.01
CA MET A 280 -22.57 -26.46 -30.80
C MET A 280 -21.53 -27.60 -30.65
N GLY A 281 -20.43 -27.29 -29.93
CA GLY A 281 -19.45 -28.22 -29.34
C GLY A 281 -18.68 -27.55 -28.19
N ILE A 282 -18.15 -28.32 -27.22
CA ILE A 282 -17.75 -27.82 -25.88
C ILE A 282 -16.29 -28.21 -25.54
N THR A 283 -15.32 -27.93 -26.42
CA THR A 283 -13.99 -28.57 -26.36
C THR A 283 -12.76 -27.66 -26.29
N ASP A 284 -12.90 -26.35 -26.50
CA ASP A 284 -11.72 -25.46 -26.69
C ASP A 284 -11.11 -24.88 -25.39
N PHE A 285 -11.43 -25.45 -24.22
CA PHE A 285 -10.82 -25.03 -22.94
C PHE A 285 -9.77 -26.02 -22.39
N PHE A 286 -9.62 -27.20 -23.00
CA PHE A 286 -8.79 -28.29 -22.46
C PHE A 286 -7.50 -28.57 -23.22
N SER A 287 -7.15 -27.79 -24.26
CA SER A 287 -5.92 -28.02 -25.04
C SER A 287 -4.67 -27.30 -24.49
N ASP A 288 -4.81 -26.16 -23.81
CA ASP A 288 -3.67 -25.29 -23.47
C ASP A 288 -2.95 -25.65 -22.15
N VAL A 289 -3.49 -26.60 -21.37
CA VAL A 289 -2.91 -27.00 -20.07
C VAL A 289 -1.95 -28.19 -20.20
N TRP A 290 -2.03 -28.98 -21.27
CA TRP A 290 -1.29 -30.25 -21.36
C TRP A 290 0.10 -30.14 -22.01
N GLU A 291 0.40 -29.10 -22.79
CA GLU A 291 1.73 -28.95 -23.43
C GLU A 291 2.82 -28.45 -22.47
N THR A 292 2.46 -27.88 -21.31
CA THR A 292 3.45 -27.29 -20.37
C THR A 292 4.22 -28.33 -19.53
N PHE A 293 3.77 -29.59 -19.47
CA PHE A 293 4.29 -30.59 -18.52
C PHE A 293 5.06 -31.78 -19.14
N SER A 294 5.37 -31.75 -20.44
CA SER A 294 6.00 -32.88 -21.14
C SER A 294 7.31 -32.53 -21.86
N HIS A 295 8.42 -32.37 -21.10
CA HIS A 295 9.68 -33.16 -21.21
C HIS A 295 10.96 -32.45 -20.71
N PRO A 296 12.02 -33.19 -20.30
CA PRO A 296 13.17 -32.67 -19.55
C PRO A 296 14.41 -32.31 -20.37
N SER A 297 15.36 -31.59 -19.74
CA SER A 297 16.72 -31.30 -20.23
C SER A 297 17.60 -32.57 -20.37
N PRO A 298 18.68 -32.54 -21.18
CA PRO A 298 19.97 -31.95 -20.76
C PRO A 298 20.46 -30.87 -21.78
N ASP A 299 21.71 -30.38 -21.90
CA ASP A 299 23.03 -30.77 -21.34
C ASP A 299 23.97 -29.53 -21.16
N ALA A 300 25.29 -29.73 -21.03
CA ALA A 300 26.26 -28.77 -20.44
C ALA A 300 27.32 -28.10 -21.37
N GLU A 301 28.21 -27.32 -20.70
CA GLU A 301 29.54 -26.78 -21.08
C GLU A 301 29.71 -25.33 -21.61
N ALA A 302 30.86 -24.74 -21.22
CA ALA A 302 31.27 -23.32 -21.28
C ALA A 302 32.56 -23.17 -22.17
N PRO A 303 33.39 -22.09 -22.18
CA PRO A 303 33.34 -20.75 -21.53
C PRO A 303 33.57 -19.56 -22.52
N PRO A 304 33.62 -18.27 -22.09
CA PRO A 304 33.66 -17.14 -23.03
C PRO A 304 35.07 -16.78 -23.53
N GLN A 305 35.14 -16.26 -24.77
CA GLN A 305 36.35 -15.63 -25.33
C GLN A 305 36.29 -14.10 -25.17
N GLY A 306 37.40 -13.50 -24.74
CA GLY A 306 37.51 -12.05 -24.55
C GLY A 306 38.03 -11.30 -25.79
N GLY A 307 37.92 -9.98 -25.76
CA GLY A 307 38.53 -9.07 -26.74
C GLY A 307 38.71 -7.68 -26.14
N ALA A 308 39.94 -7.18 -26.10
CA ALA A 308 40.27 -5.86 -25.58
C ALA A 308 41.03 -5.04 -26.64
N SER A 309 40.63 -3.78 -26.83
CA SER A 309 41.42 -2.70 -27.46
C SER A 309 40.78 -1.35 -27.10
N THR A 310 41.31 -0.55 -26.16
CA THR A 310 42.35 0.49 -26.38
C THR A 310 41.99 1.54 -27.44
N GLY A 311 41.78 2.80 -27.04
CA GLY A 311 41.58 3.91 -27.99
C GLY A 311 41.12 5.25 -27.39
N THR A 312 42.03 5.99 -26.78
CA THR A 312 41.94 7.45 -26.45
C THR A 312 43.30 8.04 -26.89
N PRO A 313 43.49 9.33 -27.26
CA PRO A 313 42.65 10.50 -27.00
C PRO A 313 42.43 11.47 -28.20
N ALA A 314 41.62 12.51 -27.99
CA ALA A 314 41.84 13.84 -28.59
C ALA A 314 41.22 14.93 -27.71
N SER A 315 41.96 16.02 -27.49
CA SER A 315 41.51 17.24 -26.81
C SER A 315 41.09 18.28 -27.86
N GLY A 316 40.13 19.14 -27.52
CA GLY A 316 39.78 20.34 -28.25
C GLY A 316 39.17 21.34 -27.29
N THR A 317 39.77 22.52 -27.17
CA THR A 317 39.33 23.63 -26.33
C THR A 317 38.49 24.63 -27.14
N ASP A 318 37.87 25.54 -26.38
CA ASP A 318 37.74 26.99 -26.65
C ASP A 318 36.31 27.58 -26.72
N GLU A 319 36.20 28.69 -25.96
CA GLU A 319 35.34 29.88 -26.07
C GLU A 319 33.80 29.67 -26.06
N GLN A 320 33.07 30.09 -25.03
CA GLN A 320 32.89 31.42 -24.41
C GLN A 320 31.82 32.29 -25.12
N SER A 321 30.69 32.48 -24.44
CA SER A 321 29.79 33.63 -24.61
C SER A 321 28.90 33.80 -23.38
N ASP A 322 29.08 34.92 -22.66
CA ASP A 322 28.13 35.43 -21.65
C ASP A 322 26.94 36.15 -22.35
N GLU A 323 26.13 36.87 -21.55
CA GLU A 323 24.95 37.69 -21.92
C GLU A 323 23.63 36.93 -22.18
N GLU A 324 22.45 37.36 -21.69
CA GLU A 324 22.11 38.33 -20.64
C GLU A 324 20.63 38.14 -20.21
N ALA A 325 20.22 38.77 -19.09
CA ALA A 325 18.90 39.41 -18.83
C ALA A 325 18.32 39.16 -17.43
N GLU A 326 18.42 40.18 -16.56
CA GLU A 326 17.58 40.32 -15.36
C GLU A 326 16.11 40.67 -15.69
N VAL A 327 15.22 40.50 -14.70
CA VAL A 327 13.98 41.26 -14.38
C VAL A 327 13.25 40.44 -13.28
N ASN A 328 12.80 40.94 -12.12
CA ASN A 328 12.68 42.30 -11.59
C ASN A 328 12.77 42.32 -10.05
N LYS A 329 13.20 43.45 -9.44
CA LYS A 329 13.08 43.71 -7.98
C LYS A 329 12.83 45.20 -7.73
N GLN A 330 11.57 45.56 -7.48
CA GLN A 330 11.05 46.85 -6.97
C GLN A 330 9.54 46.64 -6.72
N ASP A 331 8.84 47.25 -5.75
CA ASP A 331 9.12 48.48 -5.00
C ASP A 331 8.67 48.41 -3.53
N ALA A 332 9.06 49.43 -2.74
CA ALA A 332 8.65 49.59 -1.35
C ALA A 332 8.09 51.00 -1.03
N LYS A 333 7.19 51.06 -0.02
CA LYS A 333 6.77 52.22 0.80
C LYS A 333 5.94 53.37 0.18
N LYS A 334 4.73 53.52 0.73
CA LYS A 334 4.18 54.62 1.58
C LYS A 334 2.73 54.22 1.92
N GLY A 335 2.08 54.48 3.07
CA GLY A 335 2.30 55.25 4.31
C GLY A 335 0.89 55.68 4.77
N GLY A 336 0.48 55.77 6.04
CA GLY A 336 1.08 55.62 7.36
C GLY A 336 -0.01 55.83 8.44
N GLU A 337 0.41 55.93 9.72
CA GLU A 337 -0.33 56.43 10.91
C GLU A 337 -1.66 55.77 11.35
N GLY A 338 -1.72 55.39 12.63
CA GLY A 338 -2.86 54.71 13.25
C GLY A 338 -2.54 54.20 14.66
N GLU A 339 -2.07 55.08 15.55
CA GLU A 339 -1.71 54.75 16.92
C GLU A 339 -2.94 54.63 17.83
N GLN A 340 -3.12 53.49 18.49
CA GLN A 340 -3.89 53.36 19.73
C GLN A 340 -3.52 52.07 20.45
N GLY A 341 -2.90 52.19 21.63
CA GLY A 341 -2.38 51.05 22.38
C GLY A 341 -3.39 50.45 23.37
N HIS A 342 -3.18 49.18 23.71
CA HIS A 342 -3.63 48.63 24.98
C HIS A 342 -2.61 47.66 25.58
N LYS A 343 -2.51 47.71 26.91
CA LYS A 343 -1.66 46.95 27.85
C LYS A 343 -1.18 45.55 27.42
N PRO A 344 0.05 45.14 27.81
CA PRO A 344 0.40 43.73 27.92
C PRO A 344 -0.32 43.11 29.13
N SER A 345 -0.99 41.98 28.93
CA SER A 345 -1.27 41.03 30.01
C SER A 345 -0.05 40.12 30.19
N SER A 346 0.23 39.72 31.43
CA SER A 346 1.19 38.67 31.73
C SER A 346 0.84 37.39 30.97
N ALA A 347 1.86 36.75 30.39
CA ALA A 347 1.79 35.32 30.20
C ALA A 347 2.09 34.71 31.57
N ASP A 348 1.09 34.05 32.16
CA ASP A 348 1.35 33.06 33.19
C ASP A 348 1.84 31.81 32.43
N GLU A 349 3.13 31.50 32.57
CA GLU A 349 3.73 30.28 32.03
C GLU A 349 3.43 29.15 33.01
N ASP A 350 2.24 28.56 32.86
CA ASP A 350 1.93 27.27 33.47
C ASP A 350 2.75 26.19 32.74
N GLU A 351 3.93 25.87 33.30
CA GLU A 351 4.69 24.68 32.92
C GLU A 351 3.86 23.44 33.34
N GLU A 352 3.09 22.88 32.40
CA GLU A 352 2.55 21.53 32.56
C GLU A 352 3.73 20.55 32.54
N GLU A 353 4.12 20.06 33.72
CA GLU A 353 5.04 18.92 33.85
C GLU A 353 4.38 17.72 33.15
N GLU A 354 4.86 17.37 31.95
CA GLU A 354 4.46 16.13 31.27
C GLU A 354 4.89 14.95 32.16
N GLU A 355 3.93 14.28 32.79
CA GLU A 355 4.17 12.99 33.45
C GLU A 355 4.64 12.00 32.38
N GLU A 356 5.95 11.66 32.37
CA GLU A 356 6.48 10.56 31.58
C GLU A 356 5.74 9.27 32.00
N GLU A 357 4.77 8.82 31.20
CA GLU A 357 4.15 7.50 31.38
C GLU A 357 5.25 6.44 31.23
N GLU A 358 5.73 5.89 32.35
CA GLU A 358 6.76 4.84 32.36
C GLU A 358 6.32 3.69 31.43
N GLU A 359 7.05 3.50 30.32
CA GLU A 359 6.82 2.39 29.41
C GLU A 359 6.83 1.07 30.20
N PRO A 360 5.92 0.11 29.90
CA PRO A 360 5.88 -1.19 30.58
C PRO A 360 7.17 -1.98 30.29
N GLN A 361 8.17 -1.78 31.15
CA GLN A 361 9.52 -2.27 31.00
C GLN A 361 9.56 -3.81 31.07
N ASP A 362 10.24 -4.46 30.11
CA ASP A 362 10.34 -5.92 30.07
C ASP A 362 10.97 -6.44 31.39
N PRO A 363 10.26 -7.30 32.16
CA PRO A 363 10.80 -7.87 33.38
C PRO A 363 12.15 -8.56 33.19
N LYS A 364 12.43 -9.09 31.99
CA LYS A 364 13.74 -9.65 31.63
C LYS A 364 14.86 -8.62 31.77
N ASP A 365 14.68 -7.42 31.22
CA ASP A 365 15.75 -6.42 31.14
C ASP A 365 16.03 -5.80 32.52
N VAL A 366 15.01 -5.68 33.37
CA VAL A 366 15.17 -5.34 34.81
C VAL A 366 16.00 -6.41 35.51
N LEU A 367 15.61 -7.68 35.36
CA LEU A 367 16.27 -8.80 36.02
C LEU A 367 17.71 -9.03 35.54
N GLU A 368 18.01 -8.77 34.26
CA GLU A 368 19.37 -8.84 33.71
C GLU A 368 20.25 -7.71 34.26
N LYS A 369 19.74 -6.48 34.39
CA LYS A 369 20.46 -5.36 35.06
C LYS A 369 20.76 -5.68 36.53
N GLU A 370 19.76 -6.10 37.31
CA GLU A 370 19.97 -6.54 38.71
C GLU A 370 21.02 -7.66 38.81
N CYS A 371 21.01 -8.59 37.86
CA CYS A 371 21.93 -9.73 37.84
C CYS A 371 23.35 -9.32 37.44
N ALA A 372 23.53 -8.36 36.53
CA ALA A 372 24.82 -7.80 36.17
C ALA A 372 25.50 -7.09 37.37
N GLU A 373 24.72 -6.41 38.21
CA GLU A 373 25.21 -5.77 39.45
C GLU A 373 25.32 -6.75 40.64
N SER A 374 24.82 -7.98 40.49
CA SER A 374 24.83 -8.96 41.57
C SER A 374 26.24 -9.47 41.90
N LYS A 375 26.42 -9.91 43.15
CA LYS A 375 27.67 -10.55 43.60
C LYS A 375 28.09 -11.74 42.72
N THR A 376 27.12 -12.44 42.11
CA THR A 376 27.35 -13.58 41.21
C THR A 376 28.12 -13.17 39.96
N CYS A 377 27.85 -11.99 39.41
CA CYS A 377 28.48 -11.48 38.18
C CYS A 377 29.57 -10.43 38.41
N SER A 378 29.97 -10.21 39.67
CA SER A 378 31.01 -9.25 40.07
C SER A 378 32.36 -9.45 39.35
N GLY A 379 32.76 -10.68 39.06
CA GLY A 379 33.99 -10.98 38.30
C GLY A 379 33.92 -10.50 36.83
N PRO A 380 32.99 -11.01 36.02
CA PRO A 380 32.76 -10.51 34.65
C PRO A 380 32.50 -8.99 34.61
N LYS A 381 31.77 -8.44 35.59
CA LYS A 381 31.52 -7.00 35.68
C LYS A 381 32.82 -6.20 35.88
N HIS A 382 33.70 -6.63 36.80
CA HIS A 382 35.00 -5.97 36.98
C HIS A 382 35.83 -5.94 35.69
N HIS A 383 35.89 -7.05 34.95
CA HIS A 383 36.64 -7.09 33.69
C HIS A 383 36.04 -6.18 32.61
N TYR A 384 34.71 -6.12 32.52
CA TYR A 384 34.03 -5.19 31.61
C TYR A 384 34.27 -3.73 32.00
N ASP A 385 34.10 -3.38 33.27
CA ASP A 385 34.30 -2.01 33.77
C ASP A 385 35.78 -1.57 33.56
N GLU A 386 36.77 -2.44 33.84
CA GLU A 386 38.20 -2.19 33.59
C GLU A 386 38.52 -2.01 32.09
N CYS A 387 37.85 -2.76 31.20
CA CYS A 387 37.97 -2.54 29.77
C CYS A 387 37.37 -1.20 29.35
N VAL A 388 36.18 -0.85 29.84
CA VAL A 388 35.50 0.43 29.52
C VAL A 388 36.36 1.62 29.95
N GLU A 389 36.98 1.58 31.13
CA GLU A 389 37.93 2.62 31.57
C GLU A 389 39.13 2.72 30.61
N ARG A 390 39.70 1.58 30.20
CA ARG A 390 40.86 1.50 29.30
C ARG A 390 40.56 2.03 27.89
N VAL A 391 39.42 1.65 27.32
CA VAL A 391 38.95 2.10 25.99
C VAL A 391 38.59 3.59 26.01
N THR A 392 37.87 4.05 27.04
CA THR A 392 37.52 5.47 27.20
C THR A 392 38.78 6.33 27.31
N GLY A 393 39.74 5.93 28.15
CA GLY A 393 41.02 6.62 28.27
C GLY A 393 41.84 6.65 26.97
N GLN A 394 41.75 5.65 26.11
CA GLN A 394 42.38 5.69 24.78
C GLN A 394 41.68 6.68 23.83
N ILE A 395 40.34 6.75 23.86
CA ILE A 395 39.58 7.70 23.04
C ILE A 395 39.91 9.14 23.46
N GLU A 396 39.98 9.42 24.76
CA GLU A 396 40.31 10.76 25.28
C GLU A 396 41.76 11.21 24.97
N ASN A 397 42.74 10.29 25.03
CA ASN A 397 44.15 10.64 24.82
C ASN A 397 44.60 10.59 23.35
N ASP A 398 44.20 9.56 22.60
CA ASP A 398 44.67 9.30 21.23
C ASP A 398 43.62 9.65 20.15
N GLY A 399 42.40 10.04 20.55
CA GLY A 399 41.27 10.27 19.65
C GLY A 399 40.67 9.00 19.05
N LYS A 400 41.15 7.81 19.46
CA LYS A 400 40.71 6.49 18.99
C LYS A 400 41.14 5.39 19.94
N ALA A 401 40.29 4.38 20.14
CA ALA A 401 40.69 3.14 20.81
C ALA A 401 41.49 2.22 19.89
N LYS A 402 42.29 1.33 20.49
CA LYS A 402 43.05 0.26 19.82
C LYS A 402 42.45 -1.14 20.07
N GLU A 403 41.46 -1.22 20.94
CA GLU A 403 40.72 -2.42 21.37
C GLU A 403 39.25 -2.04 21.59
N ASP A 404 38.39 -3.04 21.77
CA ASP A 404 37.00 -2.89 22.21
C ASP A 404 36.72 -3.85 23.39
N CYS A 405 35.53 -3.74 23.99
CA CYS A 405 35.13 -4.51 25.18
C CYS A 405 34.06 -5.57 24.87
N VAL A 406 34.01 -6.06 23.62
CA VAL A 406 32.93 -6.96 23.18
C VAL A 406 33.02 -8.32 23.87
N GLU A 407 34.22 -8.85 24.12
CA GLU A 407 34.43 -10.14 24.80
C GLU A 407 34.00 -10.08 26.28
N GLU A 408 34.45 -9.06 27.00
CA GLU A 408 34.07 -8.81 28.39
C GLU A 408 32.58 -8.50 28.55
N PHE A 409 31.98 -7.79 27.59
CA PHE A 409 30.54 -7.58 27.51
C PHE A 409 29.78 -8.90 27.38
N PHE A 410 30.20 -9.80 26.48
CA PHE A 410 29.56 -11.11 26.34
C PHE A 410 29.71 -11.97 27.59
N HIS A 411 30.83 -11.89 28.31
CA HIS A 411 30.99 -12.57 29.61
C HIS A 411 30.05 -12.02 30.69
N LEU A 412 29.89 -10.69 30.78
CA LEU A 412 28.95 -10.07 31.70
C LEU A 412 27.49 -10.41 31.34
N ALA A 413 27.10 -10.24 30.08
CA ALA A 413 25.77 -10.55 29.58
C ALA A 413 25.40 -12.03 29.79
N HIS A 414 26.31 -12.97 29.50
CA HIS A 414 26.06 -14.39 29.73
C HIS A 414 25.82 -14.73 31.20
N CYS A 415 26.58 -14.10 32.11
CA CYS A 415 26.35 -14.24 33.55
C CYS A 415 25.00 -13.64 33.97
N ALA A 416 24.68 -12.44 33.48
CA ALA A 416 23.43 -11.75 33.77
C ALA A 416 22.20 -12.58 33.33
N THR A 417 22.18 -13.06 32.09
CA THR A 417 21.10 -13.92 31.56
C THR A 417 20.98 -15.25 32.34
N GLN A 418 22.09 -15.91 32.70
CA GLN A 418 22.03 -17.13 33.51
C GLN A 418 21.43 -16.88 34.91
N CYS A 419 21.72 -15.74 35.53
CA CYS A 419 21.15 -15.32 36.81
C CYS A 419 19.68 -14.90 36.68
N ALA A 420 19.30 -14.23 35.58
CA ALA A 420 17.96 -13.70 35.37
C ALA A 420 16.94 -14.78 34.97
N ALA A 421 17.34 -15.74 34.12
CA ALA A 421 16.47 -16.79 33.60
C ALA A 421 15.61 -17.51 34.66
N PRO A 422 16.15 -18.06 35.78
CA PRO A 422 15.32 -18.73 36.78
C PRO A 422 14.39 -17.77 37.54
N LYS A 423 14.74 -16.48 37.68
CA LYS A 423 13.87 -15.46 38.27
C LYS A 423 12.70 -15.14 37.33
N LEU A 424 12.99 -14.94 36.04
CA LEU A 424 11.99 -14.67 34.99
C LEU A 424 11.00 -15.83 34.86
N PHE A 425 11.47 -17.08 34.82
CA PHE A 425 10.62 -18.28 34.80
C PHE A 425 9.80 -18.49 36.09
N ALA A 426 10.10 -17.77 37.19
CA ALA A 426 9.29 -17.77 38.40
C ALA A 426 8.23 -16.65 38.40
N GLN A 427 8.43 -15.57 37.65
CA GLN A 427 7.45 -14.48 37.47
C GLN A 427 6.42 -14.79 36.37
N LEU A 428 6.79 -15.62 35.37
CA LEU A 428 5.93 -16.01 34.25
C LEU A 428 5.11 -17.30 34.50
N LYS A 429 4.96 -17.72 35.76
CA LYS A 429 4.20 -18.91 36.21
C LYS A 429 3.02 -18.53 37.09
#